data_AF-R5PGH1-F1
#
_entry.id   AF-R5PGH1-F1
#
_cell.length_a   1.000
_cell.length_b   1.000
_cell.length_c   1.000
_cell.angle_alpha   90.00
_cell.angle_beta   90.00
_cell.angle_gamma   90.00
#
_symmetry.space_group_name_H-M   'P 1'
#
loop_
_entity.id
_entity.type
_entity.pdbx_description
1 polymer ?
#
loop_
_entity_poly.entity_id
_entity_poly.type
_entity_poly.pdbx_seq_one_letter_code
_entity_poly.pdbx_strand_id
1 'polypeptide(L)'
;MKKFFLIMAASILIFACSKEEGTSIDEPSGQVIELTAVNEPTDGNAITRTRPLYSQEAIQEIERVSIYVFSYNASSSDYFYLKTYTVSGWNKGSSFMRFAVPDNDKLAAGDYQFLAIGREATDNYRIPTPVVGTTKINDMIAHITTPGQESEIFAGTKPVTVSSQGIRITMQMTRKVAGVLGYFKNVPYDINGSAVKYLRLTFTNADTAVILATGNGSNPTNASYMLINV
;
A
#
# COMPACT_ATOMS: atom_id res chain seq x y z
N MET A 1 22.19 -46.09 65.07
CA MET A 1 23.10 -45.04 65.61
C MET A 1 22.49 -43.68 65.31
N LYS A 2 22.50 -42.77 66.30
CA LYS A 2 21.92 -41.42 66.28
C LYS A 2 22.62 -40.48 65.29
N LYS A 3 21.88 -39.46 64.80
CA LYS A 3 22.21 -38.02 64.65
C LYS A 3 21.09 -37.37 63.80
N PHE A 4 20.07 -36.74 64.38
CA PHE A 4 19.95 -35.34 64.84
C PHE A 4 20.33 -34.24 63.82
N PHE A 5 19.28 -33.52 63.39
CA PHE A 5 19.14 -32.10 62.98
C PHE A 5 19.90 -31.55 61.76
N LEU A 6 19.17 -30.98 60.78
CA LEU A 6 18.84 -29.54 60.76
C LEU A 6 17.74 -29.22 59.73
N ILE A 7 16.84 -28.33 60.14
CA ILE A 7 15.76 -27.72 59.36
C ILE A 7 16.34 -26.59 58.51
N MET A 8 15.98 -26.52 57.22
CA MET A 8 16.04 -25.27 56.46
C MET A 8 14.78 -25.16 55.61
N ALA A 9 14.04 -24.07 55.85
CA ALA A 9 12.78 -23.74 55.21
C ALA A 9 12.99 -23.50 53.71
N ALA A 10 12.32 -24.30 52.88
CA ALA A 10 12.13 -23.99 51.47
C ALA A 10 10.74 -23.39 51.30
N SER A 11 10.71 -22.11 50.95
CA SER A 11 9.54 -21.29 50.67
C SER A 11 8.64 -21.97 49.64
N ILE A 12 7.41 -22.29 50.04
CA ILE A 12 6.36 -22.75 49.15
C ILE A 12 5.88 -21.53 48.35
N LEU A 13 6.34 -21.39 47.11
CA LEU A 13 5.67 -20.55 46.11
C LEU A 13 4.63 -21.43 45.39
N ILE A 14 3.44 -21.50 45.98
CA ILE A 14 2.22 -21.90 45.28
C ILE A 14 1.87 -20.76 44.32
N PHE A 15 2.27 -20.89 43.05
CA PHE A 15 1.54 -20.22 41.98
C PHE A 15 0.20 -20.92 41.85
N ALA A 16 -0.79 -20.39 42.58
CA ALA A 16 -2.17 -20.59 42.25
C ALA A 16 -2.36 -20.06 40.81
N CYS A 17 -2.59 -20.98 39.88
CA CYS A 17 -3.08 -20.67 38.56
C CYS A 17 -4.51 -20.15 38.74
N SER A 18 -4.63 -18.88 39.12
CA SER A 18 -5.89 -18.17 39.00
C SER A 18 -6.30 -18.29 37.55
N LYS A 19 -7.52 -18.80 37.37
CA LYS A 19 -8.26 -18.76 36.12
C LYS A 19 -8.39 -17.28 35.77
N GLU A 20 -7.44 -16.74 35.01
CA GLU A 20 -7.66 -15.47 34.35
C GLU A 20 -8.75 -15.74 33.32
N GLU A 21 -9.90 -15.15 33.58
CA GLU A 21 -10.97 -14.98 32.60
C GLU A 21 -10.31 -14.41 31.35
N GLY A 22 -10.17 -15.28 30.35
CA GLY A 22 -9.65 -14.89 29.05
C GLY A 22 -10.48 -13.71 28.59
N THR A 23 -9.83 -12.55 28.51
CA THR A 23 -10.36 -11.37 27.87
C THR A 23 -10.97 -11.83 26.55
N SER A 24 -12.29 -11.73 26.46
CA SER A 24 -13.02 -11.79 25.21
C SER A 24 -12.22 -11.00 24.20
N ILE A 25 -11.82 -11.63 23.10
CA ILE A 25 -11.46 -10.88 21.90
C ILE A 25 -12.71 -10.04 21.63
N ASP A 26 -12.60 -8.75 21.88
CA ASP A 26 -13.66 -7.80 21.64
C ASP A 26 -13.97 -7.94 20.14
N GLU A 27 -15.08 -8.62 19.81
CA GLU A 27 -15.62 -8.61 18.46
C GLU A 27 -15.74 -7.12 18.12
N PRO A 28 -15.10 -6.64 17.04
CA PRO A 28 -15.08 -5.22 16.77
C PRO A 28 -16.53 -4.75 16.68
N SER A 29 -16.95 -3.90 17.63
CA SER A 29 -18.28 -3.29 17.62
C SER A 29 -18.34 -2.25 16.49
N GLY A 30 -18.32 -2.70 15.23
CA GLY A 30 -18.27 -1.85 14.06
C GLY A 30 -17.42 -2.39 12.91
N GLN A 31 -17.23 -1.56 11.89
CA GLN A 31 -16.41 -1.89 10.72
C GLN A 31 -15.15 -1.02 10.77
N VAL A 32 -13.98 -1.66 10.78
CA VAL A 32 -12.69 -1.00 10.85
C VAL A 32 -11.84 -1.45 9.68
N ILE A 33 -11.20 -0.49 9.02
CA ILE A 33 -10.25 -0.73 7.93
C ILE A 33 -8.86 -0.33 8.40
N GLU A 34 -7.94 -1.28 8.37
CA GLU A 34 -6.53 -1.06 8.61
C GLU A 34 -5.79 -0.95 7.30
N LEU A 35 -5.12 0.18 7.12
CA LEU A 35 -4.37 0.51 5.94
C LEU A 35 -2.89 0.53 6.28
N THR A 36 -2.08 -0.09 5.44
CA THR A 36 -0.62 0.01 5.48
C THR A 36 -0.12 0.46 4.12
N ALA A 37 0.86 1.36 4.09
CA ALA A 37 1.56 1.73 2.88
C ALA A 37 3.00 1.20 2.94
N VAL A 38 3.43 0.49 1.89
CA VAL A 38 4.79 -0.06 1.82
C VAL A 38 5.46 0.27 0.48
N ASN A 39 6.79 0.45 0.53
CA ASN A 39 7.61 0.73 -0.66
C ASN A 39 8.02 -0.53 -1.42
N GLU A 40 7.37 -1.67 -1.17
CA GLU A 40 7.64 -2.92 -1.87
C GLU A 40 6.94 -2.92 -3.24
N PRO A 41 7.61 -3.41 -4.29
CA PRO A 41 6.95 -3.68 -5.57
C PRO A 41 5.81 -4.68 -5.37
N THR A 42 4.69 -4.48 -6.08
CA THR A 42 3.47 -5.32 -5.99
C THR A 42 3.74 -6.83 -6.10
N ASP A 43 4.75 -7.24 -6.88
CA ASP A 43 5.01 -8.65 -7.16
C ASP A 43 6.26 -9.22 -6.48
N GLY A 44 6.93 -8.47 -5.58
CA GLY A 44 8.19 -8.90 -4.95
C GLY A 44 9.36 -9.18 -5.92
N ASN A 45 9.12 -9.12 -7.23
CA ASN A 45 10.03 -9.51 -8.30
C ASN A 45 10.89 -8.37 -8.83
N ALA A 46 10.76 -7.14 -8.30
CA ALA A 46 11.71 -6.07 -8.64
C ALA A 46 13.05 -6.17 -7.86
N ILE A 47 13.29 -7.31 -7.19
CA ILE A 47 14.55 -7.61 -6.50
C ILE A 47 15.44 -8.45 -7.42
N THR A 48 15.85 -7.92 -8.57
CA THR A 48 16.82 -8.62 -9.44
C THR A 48 18.23 -8.69 -8.82
N ARG A 49 18.43 -8.12 -7.62
CA ARG A 49 19.66 -8.23 -6.83
C ARG A 49 19.27 -8.29 -5.35
N THR A 50 19.76 -9.29 -4.62
CA THR A 50 19.51 -9.72 -3.23
C THR A 50 19.70 -8.67 -2.12
N ARG A 51 19.40 -7.39 -2.36
CA ARG A 51 19.47 -6.31 -1.39
C ARG A 51 18.16 -5.53 -1.46
N PRO A 52 17.40 -5.44 -0.35
CA PRO A 52 16.29 -4.51 -0.27
C PRO A 52 16.82 -3.10 -0.62
N LEU A 53 16.06 -2.36 -1.42
CA LEU A 53 16.33 -0.94 -1.68
C LEU A 53 16.09 -0.15 -0.40
N TYR A 54 17.06 -0.17 0.52
CA TYR A 54 17.10 0.75 1.64
C TYR A 54 17.59 2.11 1.13
N SER A 55 16.72 2.81 0.41
CA SER A 55 16.87 4.26 0.26
C SER A 55 16.76 4.87 1.66
N GLN A 56 17.73 5.70 2.05
CA GLN A 56 17.64 6.47 3.31
C GLN A 56 16.52 7.55 3.27
N GLU A 57 15.78 7.64 2.17
CA GLU A 57 14.56 8.44 2.00
C GLU A 57 13.30 7.54 2.04
N ALA A 58 13.15 6.70 3.06
CA ALA A 58 11.98 5.83 3.19
C ALA A 58 10.71 6.57 3.66
N ILE A 59 10.68 7.90 3.60
CA ILE A 59 9.53 8.71 3.96
C ILE A 59 8.59 8.74 2.75
N GLN A 60 7.40 8.19 2.92
CA GLN A 60 6.35 8.24 1.91
C GLN A 60 5.74 9.64 1.88
N GLU A 61 5.53 10.17 0.69
CA GLU A 61 5.01 11.51 0.41
C GLU A 61 3.48 11.54 0.31
N ILE A 62 2.81 10.38 0.41
CA ILE A 62 1.35 10.31 0.36
C ILE A 62 0.70 10.99 1.58
N GLU A 63 -0.32 11.78 1.31
CA GLU A 63 -1.09 12.56 2.29
C GLU A 63 -2.60 12.41 2.08
N ARG A 64 -3.00 11.98 0.88
CA ARG A 64 -4.40 11.82 0.49
C ARG A 64 -4.70 10.35 0.31
N VAL A 65 -5.48 9.77 1.22
CA VAL A 65 -5.89 8.38 1.11
C VAL A 65 -7.41 8.27 0.91
N SER A 66 -7.78 7.48 -0.09
CA SER A 66 -9.18 7.19 -0.44
C SER A 66 -9.38 5.68 -0.55
N ILE A 67 -10.48 5.17 -0.01
CA ILE A 67 -10.85 3.76 -0.10
C ILE A 67 -12.11 3.67 -0.96
N TYR A 68 -11.98 3.13 -2.16
CA TYR A 68 -13.09 2.86 -3.07
C TYR A 68 -13.65 1.47 -2.79
N VAL A 69 -14.97 1.38 -2.67
CA VAL A 69 -15.70 0.14 -2.41
C VAL A 69 -16.48 -0.25 -3.66
N PHE A 70 -16.33 -1.49 -4.08
CA PHE A 70 -17.07 -2.08 -5.18
C PHE A 70 -17.91 -3.24 -4.65
N SER A 71 -19.22 -3.22 -4.87
CA SER A 71 -20.14 -4.28 -4.45
C SER A 71 -20.31 -5.33 -5.54
N TYR A 72 -20.38 -6.59 -5.15
CA TYR A 72 -20.66 -7.69 -6.07
C TYR A 72 -22.08 -7.60 -6.65
N ASN A 73 -22.20 -7.81 -7.95
CA ASN A 73 -23.45 -7.89 -8.68
C ASN A 73 -23.61 -9.30 -9.27
N ALA A 74 -24.55 -10.08 -8.72
CA ALA A 74 -24.76 -11.46 -9.11
C ALA A 74 -25.19 -11.64 -10.58
N SER A 75 -25.98 -10.70 -11.13
CA SER A 75 -26.49 -10.80 -12.51
C SER A 75 -25.39 -10.72 -13.57
N SER A 76 -24.31 -10.01 -13.26
CA SER A 76 -23.16 -9.82 -14.15
C SER A 76 -21.89 -10.54 -13.69
N SER A 77 -21.93 -11.15 -12.49
CA SER A 77 -20.78 -11.81 -11.85
C SER A 77 -19.54 -10.90 -11.77
N ASP A 78 -19.75 -9.63 -11.42
CA ASP A 78 -18.71 -8.60 -11.40
C ASP A 78 -18.91 -7.59 -10.26
N TYR A 79 -17.91 -6.76 -9.99
CA TYR A 79 -17.90 -5.76 -8.92
C TYR A 79 -18.01 -4.34 -9.48
N PHE A 80 -18.96 -3.58 -8.95
CA PHE A 80 -19.22 -2.20 -9.39
C PHE A 80 -19.11 -1.21 -8.25
N TYR A 81 -18.62 -0.02 -8.57
CA TYR A 81 -18.43 1.05 -7.60
C TYR A 81 -19.71 1.31 -6.81
N LEU A 82 -19.56 1.39 -5.50
CA LEU A 82 -20.63 1.69 -4.56
C LEU A 82 -20.42 3.05 -3.90
N LYS A 83 -19.24 3.25 -3.29
CA LYS A 83 -18.91 4.48 -2.54
C LYS A 83 -17.41 4.61 -2.31
N THR A 84 -17.01 5.79 -1.83
CA THR A 84 -15.63 6.09 -1.45
C THR A 84 -15.59 6.60 -0.01
N TYR A 85 -14.68 6.06 0.80
CA TYR A 85 -14.30 6.65 2.07
C TYR A 85 -13.08 7.55 1.89
N THR A 86 -13.14 8.77 2.44
CA THR A 86 -11.96 9.63 2.57
C THR A 86 -11.33 9.39 3.93
N VAL A 87 -10.06 9.05 3.90
CA VAL A 87 -9.30 8.70 5.10
C VAL A 87 -8.61 9.96 5.61
N SER A 88 -9.09 10.51 6.73
CA SER A 88 -8.51 11.71 7.35
C SER A 88 -7.34 11.35 8.27
N GLY A 89 -6.40 12.29 8.44
CA GLY A 89 -5.27 12.13 9.37
C GLY A 89 -4.07 11.36 8.83
N TRP A 90 -4.08 11.00 7.54
CA TRP A 90 -2.91 10.46 6.88
C TRP A 90 -1.91 11.60 6.60
N ASN A 91 -0.79 11.61 7.31
CA ASN A 91 0.24 12.63 7.14
C ASN A 91 1.43 12.07 6.37
N LYS A 92 2.22 12.93 5.74
CA LYS A 92 3.50 12.58 5.14
C LYS A 92 4.35 11.73 6.11
N GLY A 93 4.87 10.60 5.62
CA GLY A 93 5.61 9.61 6.40
C GLY A 93 4.77 8.59 7.18
N SER A 94 3.44 8.71 7.18
CA SER A 94 2.57 7.70 7.79
C SER A 94 2.65 6.41 6.99
N SER A 95 2.92 5.29 7.65
CA SER A 95 2.95 3.96 7.03
C SER A 95 1.75 3.09 7.41
N PHE A 96 0.99 3.47 8.43
CA PHE A 96 -0.14 2.71 8.95
C PHE A 96 -1.24 3.62 9.49
N MET A 97 -2.50 3.24 9.26
CA MET A 97 -3.63 3.88 9.92
C MET A 97 -4.83 2.94 10.11
N ARG A 98 -5.58 3.18 11.18
CA ARG A 98 -6.93 2.61 11.39
C ARG A 98 -7.98 3.63 11.02
N PHE A 99 -8.80 3.28 10.03
CA PHE A 99 -9.99 4.02 9.64
C PHE A 99 -11.22 3.31 10.22
N ALA A 100 -11.89 3.94 11.19
CA ALA A 100 -13.19 3.48 11.67
C ALA A 100 -14.28 3.97 10.72
N VAL A 101 -15.06 3.05 10.16
CA VAL A 101 -16.17 3.41 9.27
C VAL A 101 -17.28 4.05 10.11
N PRO A 102 -17.75 5.26 9.77
CA PRO A 102 -18.85 5.91 10.47
C PRO A 102 -20.10 5.04 10.53
N ASP A 103 -20.84 5.08 11.64
CA ASP A 103 -22.00 4.21 11.87
C ASP A 103 -23.06 4.29 10.77
N ASN A 104 -23.32 5.50 10.26
CA ASN A 104 -24.27 5.77 9.18
C ASN A 104 -23.73 5.42 7.78
N ASP A 105 -22.47 5.00 7.66
CA ASP A 105 -21.81 4.72 6.39
C ASP A 105 -21.23 3.28 6.31
N LYS A 106 -21.55 2.44 7.30
CA LYS A 106 -21.24 1.01 7.35
C LYS A 106 -21.79 0.26 6.14
N LEU A 107 -21.05 -0.74 5.69
CA LEU A 107 -21.49 -1.64 4.63
C LEU A 107 -22.50 -2.65 5.16
N ALA A 108 -23.48 -3.03 4.35
CA ALA A 108 -24.34 -4.16 4.69
C ALA A 108 -23.57 -5.48 4.55
N ALA A 109 -24.17 -6.57 5.00
CA ALA A 109 -23.61 -7.90 4.74
C ALA A 109 -23.59 -8.17 3.22
N GLY A 110 -22.47 -8.70 2.71
CA GLY A 110 -22.29 -8.94 1.28
C GLY A 110 -20.82 -9.04 0.86
N ASP A 111 -20.62 -9.32 -0.44
CA ASP A 111 -19.28 -9.44 -1.04
C ASP A 111 -18.85 -8.13 -1.69
N TYR A 112 -17.61 -7.73 -1.38
CA TYR A 112 -17.03 -6.47 -1.81
C TYR A 112 -15.60 -6.65 -2.30
N GLN A 113 -15.19 -5.76 -3.19
CA GLN A 113 -13.80 -5.53 -3.53
C GLN A 113 -13.43 -4.11 -3.15
N PHE A 114 -12.33 -3.95 -2.44
CA PHE A 114 -11.80 -2.66 -2.02
C PHE A 114 -10.61 -2.28 -2.88
N LEU A 115 -10.46 -0.98 -3.14
CA LEU A 115 -9.28 -0.36 -3.73
C LEU A 115 -8.89 0.85 -2.87
N ALA A 116 -7.78 0.76 -2.15
CA ALA A 116 -7.20 1.91 -1.47
C ALA A 116 -6.19 2.60 -2.39
N ILE A 117 -6.23 3.92 -2.44
CA ILE A 117 -5.35 4.77 -3.23
C ILE A 117 -4.77 5.85 -2.33
N GLY A 118 -3.45 5.89 -2.22
CA GLY A 118 -2.68 6.95 -1.56
C GLY A 118 -2.01 7.85 -2.60
N ARG A 119 -2.09 9.17 -2.44
CA ARG A 119 -1.51 10.17 -3.34
C ARG A 119 -0.85 11.29 -2.54
N GLU A 120 0.14 11.94 -3.11
CA GLU A 120 0.68 13.21 -2.60
C GLU A 120 -0.39 14.31 -2.58
N ALA A 121 -0.17 15.37 -1.78
CA ALA A 121 -1.07 16.52 -1.73
C ALA A 121 -1.21 17.26 -3.08
N THR A 122 -0.14 17.29 -3.88
CA THR A 122 -0.08 17.92 -5.21
C THR A 122 -0.98 17.23 -6.23
N ASP A 123 -1.11 15.90 -6.14
CA ASP A 123 -1.93 15.02 -6.97
C ASP A 123 -1.92 15.38 -8.47
N ASN A 124 -0.81 15.09 -9.15
CA ASN A 124 -0.65 15.34 -10.59
C ASN A 124 -1.42 14.33 -11.48
N TYR A 125 -2.11 13.37 -10.86
CA TYR A 125 -2.82 12.30 -11.56
C TYR A 125 -4.27 12.69 -11.85
N ARG A 126 -4.71 12.40 -13.07
CA ARG A 126 -6.13 12.35 -13.41
C ARG A 126 -6.63 10.92 -13.19
N ILE A 127 -7.49 10.74 -12.18
CA ILE A 127 -8.24 9.50 -11.94
C ILE A 127 -9.72 9.76 -12.31
N PRO A 128 -10.38 8.88 -13.08
CA PRO A 128 -11.81 9.01 -13.38
C PRO A 128 -12.65 9.09 -12.11
N THR A 129 -13.67 9.96 -12.12
CA THR A 129 -14.72 9.94 -11.09
C THR A 129 -15.61 8.73 -11.33
N PRO A 130 -15.67 7.77 -10.39
CA PRO A 130 -16.45 6.56 -10.59
C PRO A 130 -17.95 6.82 -10.46
N VAL A 131 -18.74 6.04 -11.20
CA VAL A 131 -20.21 6.11 -11.24
C VAL A 131 -20.78 4.86 -10.57
N VAL A 132 -21.72 5.06 -9.64
CA VAL A 132 -22.32 3.98 -8.84
C VAL A 132 -22.99 2.96 -9.75
N GLY A 133 -22.72 1.68 -9.51
CA GLY A 133 -23.28 0.57 -10.27
C GLY A 133 -22.79 0.44 -11.72
N THR A 134 -21.80 1.25 -12.13
CA THR A 134 -21.30 1.26 -13.52
C THR A 134 -19.79 1.07 -13.59
N THR A 135 -19.01 1.83 -12.82
CA THR A 135 -17.55 1.78 -12.89
C THR A 135 -17.02 0.51 -12.24
N LYS A 136 -16.17 -0.22 -12.95
CA LYS A 136 -15.47 -1.40 -12.44
C LYS A 136 -14.13 -1.01 -11.82
N ILE A 137 -13.57 -1.90 -11.00
CA ILE A 137 -12.29 -1.63 -10.34
C ILE A 137 -11.14 -1.41 -11.33
N ASN A 138 -11.14 -2.10 -12.47
CA ASN A 138 -10.11 -1.95 -13.51
C ASN A 138 -10.29 -0.69 -14.36
N ASP A 139 -11.43 0.01 -14.27
CA ASP A 139 -11.63 1.31 -14.91
C ASP A 139 -10.97 2.44 -14.09
N MET A 140 -10.50 2.15 -12.87
CA MET A 140 -9.75 3.08 -12.04
C MET A 140 -8.29 3.17 -12.52
N ILE A 141 -8.09 4.00 -13.54
CA ILE A 141 -6.79 4.23 -14.17
C ILE A 141 -6.29 5.62 -13.78
N ALA A 142 -5.08 5.70 -13.21
CA ALA A 142 -4.42 6.99 -12.98
C ALA A 142 -3.63 7.39 -14.22
N HIS A 143 -3.92 8.57 -14.77
CA HIS A 143 -3.19 9.14 -15.90
C HIS A 143 -2.29 10.29 -15.42
N ILE A 144 -1.04 10.33 -15.85
CA ILE A 144 -0.22 11.53 -15.68
C ILE A 144 -0.64 12.57 -16.72
N THR A 145 -0.89 13.80 -16.26
CA THR A 145 -1.32 14.90 -17.15
C THR A 145 -0.16 15.49 -17.95
N THR A 146 1.02 15.57 -17.33
CA THR A 146 2.27 16.03 -17.95
C THR A 146 3.39 15.04 -17.63
N PRO A 147 3.94 14.32 -18.62
CA PRO A 147 5.05 13.39 -18.39
C PRO A 147 6.26 14.07 -17.74
N GLY A 148 6.94 13.38 -16.83
CA GLY A 148 8.06 13.91 -16.05
C GLY A 148 7.65 14.71 -14.79
N GLN A 149 6.36 14.71 -14.44
CA GLN A 149 5.82 15.29 -13.20
C GLN A 149 5.14 14.22 -12.33
N GLU A 150 5.51 12.95 -12.51
CA GLU A 150 4.97 11.82 -11.75
C GLU A 150 5.30 11.98 -10.26
N SER A 151 4.27 12.09 -9.43
CA SER A 151 4.36 12.08 -7.97
C SER A 151 4.17 10.66 -7.43
N GLU A 152 4.40 10.43 -6.13
CA GLU A 152 4.06 9.15 -5.51
C GLU A 152 2.55 8.86 -5.57
N ILE A 153 2.22 7.66 -6.06
CA ILE A 153 0.89 7.07 -5.95
C ILE A 153 1.03 5.62 -5.49
N PHE A 154 0.22 5.27 -4.51
CA PHE A 154 0.15 3.95 -3.90
C PHE A 154 -1.24 3.39 -4.15
N ALA A 155 -1.33 2.09 -4.42
CA ALA A 155 -2.62 1.43 -4.51
C ALA A 155 -2.56 -0.03 -4.05
N GLY A 156 -3.69 -0.52 -3.56
CA GLY A 156 -3.85 -1.90 -3.09
C GLY A 156 -5.30 -2.34 -3.12
N THR A 157 -5.52 -3.63 -3.38
CA THR A 157 -6.87 -4.21 -3.48
C THR A 157 -7.10 -5.32 -2.46
N LYS A 158 -8.35 -5.52 -2.06
CA LYS A 158 -8.73 -6.61 -1.16
C LYS A 158 -10.17 -7.06 -1.41
N PRO A 159 -10.42 -8.34 -1.75
CA PRO A 159 -11.76 -8.91 -1.69
C PRO A 159 -12.13 -9.22 -0.23
N VAL A 160 -13.37 -8.94 0.15
CA VAL A 160 -13.89 -9.11 1.52
C VAL A 160 -15.36 -9.48 1.48
N THR A 161 -15.75 -10.47 2.28
CA THR A 161 -17.15 -10.73 2.63
C THR A 161 -17.45 -10.07 3.97
N VAL A 162 -18.34 -9.08 3.98
CA VAL A 162 -18.77 -8.37 5.19
C VAL A 162 -19.89 -9.15 5.87
N SER A 163 -19.74 -9.41 7.17
CA SER A 163 -20.80 -9.98 8.03
C SER A 163 -21.53 -8.88 8.82
N SER A 164 -22.66 -9.22 9.43
CA SER A 164 -23.45 -8.30 10.27
C SER A 164 -22.85 -8.04 11.65
N GLN A 165 -21.82 -8.77 12.07
CA GLN A 165 -21.27 -8.76 13.43
C GLN A 165 -20.10 -7.78 13.62
N GLY A 166 -19.83 -6.94 12.62
CA GLY A 166 -18.62 -6.11 12.58
C GLY A 166 -17.46 -6.85 11.93
N ILE A 167 -16.53 -6.10 11.34
CA ILE A 167 -15.43 -6.68 10.57
C ILE A 167 -14.18 -5.78 10.65
N ARG A 168 -13.02 -6.43 10.72
CA ARG A 168 -11.71 -5.78 10.57
C ARG A 168 -11.11 -6.15 9.22
N ILE A 169 -10.86 -5.15 8.39
CA ILE A 169 -10.35 -5.31 7.04
C ILE A 169 -8.91 -4.80 7.00
N THR A 170 -7.93 -5.68 6.79
CA THR A 170 -6.53 -5.27 6.63
C THR A 170 -6.16 -5.20 5.15
N MET A 171 -5.64 -4.06 4.72
CA MET A 171 -5.19 -3.82 3.35
C MET A 171 -3.83 -3.14 3.32
N GLN A 172 -3.07 -3.46 2.27
CA GLN A 172 -1.76 -2.93 2.01
C GLN A 172 -1.77 -2.23 0.65
N MET A 173 -1.25 -1.00 0.60
CA MET A 173 -1.00 -0.25 -0.62
C MET A 173 0.48 -0.33 -0.96
N THR A 174 0.80 -0.58 -2.24
CA THR A 174 2.16 -0.55 -2.76
C THR A 174 2.32 0.59 -3.75
N ARG A 175 3.53 1.15 -3.84
CA ARG A 175 3.86 2.21 -4.81
C ARG A 175 3.65 1.71 -6.24
N LYS A 176 2.96 2.51 -7.08
CA LYS A 176 2.65 2.17 -8.49
C LYS A 176 3.47 2.93 -9.52
N VAL A 177 4.30 3.88 -9.07
CA VAL A 177 5.23 4.61 -9.94
C VAL A 177 6.60 3.97 -9.88
N ALA A 178 7.15 3.69 -11.06
CA ALA A 178 8.51 3.21 -11.20
C ALA A 178 9.49 4.40 -11.10
N GLY A 179 10.28 4.41 -10.04
CA GLY A 179 11.50 5.23 -9.94
C GLY A 179 12.74 4.38 -10.24
N VAL A 180 13.84 5.01 -10.62
CA VAL A 180 15.10 4.32 -10.90
C VAL A 180 16.16 4.83 -9.95
N LEU A 181 16.79 3.92 -9.20
CA LEU A 181 18.00 4.20 -8.44
C LEU A 181 19.17 3.48 -9.12
N GLY A 182 20.09 4.24 -9.70
CA GLY A 182 21.27 3.71 -10.38
C GLY A 182 22.55 3.99 -9.63
N TYR A 183 23.38 2.96 -9.41
CA TYR A 183 24.76 3.11 -8.96
C TYR A 183 25.70 2.87 -10.14
N PHE A 184 26.36 3.92 -10.61
CA PHE A 184 27.30 3.85 -11.72
C PHE A 184 28.73 3.84 -11.18
N LYS A 185 29.52 2.86 -11.59
CA LYS A 185 30.95 2.73 -11.24
C LYS A 185 31.77 2.60 -12.51
N ASN A 186 33.05 2.97 -12.44
CA ASN A 186 33.96 2.91 -13.58
C ASN A 186 33.44 3.67 -14.82
N VAL A 187 32.75 4.79 -14.61
CA VAL A 187 32.37 5.69 -15.71
C VAL A 187 33.68 6.19 -16.34
N PRO A 188 33.91 5.97 -17.65
CA PRO A 188 35.16 6.37 -18.28
C PRO A 188 35.33 7.88 -18.21
N TYR A 189 36.55 8.35 -17.95
CA TYR A 189 36.84 9.79 -17.94
C TYR A 189 37.04 10.34 -19.37
N ASP A 190 37.37 9.46 -20.32
CA ASP A 190 37.67 9.77 -21.71
C ASP A 190 37.10 8.69 -22.64
N ILE A 191 36.56 9.12 -23.77
CA ILE A 191 36.17 8.26 -24.89
C ILE A 191 36.83 8.82 -26.14
N ASN A 192 37.82 8.10 -26.67
CA ASN A 192 38.54 8.44 -27.90
C ASN A 192 39.18 9.85 -27.88
N GLY A 193 39.81 10.23 -26.78
CA GLY A 193 40.45 11.53 -26.61
C GLY A 193 39.47 12.68 -26.32
N SER A 194 38.18 12.37 -26.15
CA SER A 194 37.16 13.31 -25.69
C SER A 194 36.80 13.02 -24.24
N ALA A 195 37.03 14.00 -23.36
CA ALA A 195 36.62 13.93 -21.97
C ALA A 195 35.11 13.72 -21.84
N VAL A 196 34.71 12.75 -21.02
CA VAL A 196 33.31 12.46 -20.71
C VAL A 196 32.77 13.58 -19.82
N LYS A 197 31.68 14.21 -20.25
CA LYS A 197 31.03 15.31 -19.53
C LYS A 197 29.69 14.96 -18.91
N TYR A 198 29.01 13.95 -19.46
CA TYR A 198 27.66 13.60 -19.06
C TYR A 198 27.48 12.10 -18.96
N LEU A 199 26.73 11.67 -17.95
CA LEU A 199 26.09 10.37 -17.90
C LEU A 199 24.62 10.54 -18.27
N ARG A 200 24.17 9.86 -19.32
CA ARG A 200 22.76 9.89 -19.76
C ARG A 200 22.06 8.57 -19.48
N LEU A 201 20.93 8.66 -18.77
CA LEU A 201 19.99 7.55 -18.63
C LEU A 201 18.66 7.95 -19.28
N THR A 202 18.21 7.15 -20.24
CA THR A 202 16.99 7.40 -21.01
C THR A 202 16.05 6.21 -20.91
N PHE A 203 14.76 6.48 -20.66
CA PHE A 203 13.68 5.50 -20.77
C PHE A 203 12.92 5.73 -22.05
N THR A 204 12.67 4.66 -22.79
CA THR A 204 11.87 4.69 -24.02
C THR A 204 10.53 4.02 -23.79
N ASN A 205 9.48 4.51 -24.45
CA ASN A 205 8.14 3.93 -24.41
C ASN A 205 7.57 3.86 -22.98
N ALA A 206 7.83 4.90 -22.18
CA ALA A 206 7.24 4.98 -20.85
C ALA A 206 5.71 5.06 -20.94
N ASP A 207 5.04 4.36 -20.05
CA ASP A 207 3.60 4.43 -19.88
C ASP A 207 3.22 5.72 -19.15
N THR A 208 2.13 6.34 -19.59
CA THR A 208 1.57 7.55 -18.97
C THR A 208 0.34 7.28 -18.13
N ALA A 209 -0.04 6.01 -18.01
CA ALA A 209 -1.19 5.60 -17.23
C ALA A 209 -0.92 4.28 -16.51
N VAL A 210 -1.53 4.10 -15.35
CA VAL A 210 -1.44 2.86 -14.57
C VAL A 210 -2.82 2.39 -14.11
N ILE A 211 -3.12 1.12 -14.34
CA ILE A 211 -4.33 0.48 -13.83
C ILE A 211 -4.11 0.24 -12.33
N LEU A 212 -4.82 0.96 -11.46
CA LEU A 212 -4.49 1.00 -10.02
C LEU A 212 -4.72 -0.34 -9.31
N ALA A 213 -5.65 -1.15 -9.81
CA ALA A 213 -5.95 -2.47 -9.27
C ALA A 213 -4.81 -3.49 -9.48
N THR A 214 -4.08 -3.38 -10.59
CA THR A 214 -3.05 -4.36 -11.00
C THR A 214 -1.63 -3.80 -10.94
N GLY A 215 -1.47 -2.48 -11.08
CA GLY A 215 -0.17 -1.83 -11.24
C GLY A 215 0.37 -1.90 -12.67
N ASN A 216 -0.40 -2.41 -13.63
CA ASN A 216 0.04 -2.49 -15.03
C ASN A 216 0.07 -1.10 -15.66
N GLY A 217 1.21 -0.77 -16.28
CA GLY A 217 1.36 0.40 -17.14
C GLY A 217 0.48 0.29 -18.39
N SER A 218 0.07 1.43 -18.91
CA SER A 218 -0.73 1.58 -20.11
C SER A 218 -0.47 2.93 -20.78
N ASN A 219 -0.86 3.05 -22.04
CA ASN A 219 -0.66 4.23 -22.87
C ASN A 219 0.83 4.60 -23.06
N PRO A 220 1.61 3.74 -23.75
CA PRO A 220 3.01 3.99 -24.01
C PRO A 220 3.17 5.16 -24.98
N THR A 221 4.09 6.08 -24.66
CA THR A 221 4.19 7.35 -25.41
C THR A 221 5.02 7.27 -26.68
N ASN A 222 5.69 6.14 -26.93
CA ASN A 222 6.72 6.00 -27.96
C ASN A 222 7.82 7.09 -27.88
N ALA A 223 7.94 7.77 -26.73
CA ALA A 223 8.87 8.85 -26.51
C ALA A 223 10.05 8.40 -25.64
N SER A 224 11.13 9.18 -25.69
CA SER A 224 12.31 9.02 -24.86
C SER A 224 12.33 10.09 -23.77
N TYR A 225 12.45 9.67 -22.51
CA TYR A 225 12.57 10.56 -21.36
C TYR A 225 13.95 10.43 -20.74
N MET A 226 14.63 11.57 -20.57
CA MET A 226 15.93 11.61 -19.90
C MET A 226 15.73 11.75 -18.39
N LEU A 227 16.21 10.78 -17.62
CA LEU A 227 16.16 10.81 -16.15
C LEU A 227 17.40 11.45 -15.54
N ILE A 228 18.57 11.24 -16.17
CA ILE A 228 19.85 11.75 -15.69
C ILE A 228 20.55 12.45 -16.85
N ASN A 229 20.99 13.68 -16.60
CA ASN A 229 21.83 14.48 -17.47
C ASN A 229 22.79 15.30 -16.60
N VAL A 230 23.72 14.60 -15.95
CA VAL A 230 24.74 15.16 -15.05
C VAL A 230 26.13 14.92 -15.59
#